data_AF-A0A5C7QGI2-F1
#
_entry.id   AF-A0A5C7QGI2-F1
#
_cell.length_a   1.000
_cell.length_b   1.000
_cell.length_c   1.000
_cell.angle_alpha   90.00
_cell.angle_beta   90.00
_cell.angle_gamma   90.00
#
_symmetry.space_group_name_H-M   'P 1'
#
loop_
_entity.id
_entity.type
_entity.pdbx_description
1 polymer ?
#
loop_
_entity_poly.entity_id
_entity_poly.type
_entity_poly.pdbx_seq_one_letter_code
_entity_poly.pdbx_strand_id
1 'polypeptide(L)' 'MEKGLDFHSPTWRAIERFAQSQIAVLRERNDSPTLDALRTAELRGRIQAFKELLALDKPDPAITPDVGY' A
#
# COMPACT_ATOMS: atom_id res chain seq x y z
N MET A 1 20.26 -20.02 -4.45
CA MET A 1 19.77 -19.01 -5.40
C MET A 1 18.79 -18.14 -4.65
N GLU A 2 19.14 -16.88 -4.42
CA GLU A 2 18.20 -15.92 -3.83
C GLU A 2 17.14 -15.60 -4.89
N LYS A 3 15.93 -16.15 -4.72
CA LYS A 3 14.79 -15.82 -5.59
C LYS A 3 14.28 -14.45 -5.18
N GLY A 4 14.89 -13.39 -5.74
CA GLY A 4 14.32 -12.05 -5.66
C GLY A 4 12.93 -11.99 -6.30
N LEU A 5 12.12 -11.02 -5.88
CA LEU A 5 10.86 -10.72 -6.56
C LEU A 5 11.16 -10.13 -7.95
N ASP A 6 10.51 -10.65 -8.98
CA ASP A 6 10.54 -10.06 -10.33
C ASP A 6 9.40 -9.05 -10.45
N PHE A 7 9.74 -7.77 -10.25
CA PHE A 7 8.82 -6.65 -10.34
C PHE A 7 8.42 -6.28 -11.78
N HIS A 8 9.02 -6.89 -12.79
CA HIS A 8 8.62 -6.69 -14.18
C HIS A 8 7.71 -7.81 -14.70
N SER A 9 7.54 -8.88 -13.91
CA SER A 9 6.69 -10.02 -14.27
C SER A 9 5.21 -9.63 -14.49
N PRO A 10 4.49 -10.36 -15.36
CA PRO A 10 3.04 -10.19 -15.50
C PRO A 10 2.27 -10.36 -14.17
N THR A 11 2.77 -11.24 -13.30
CA THR A 11 2.22 -11.47 -11.95
C THR A 11 2.35 -10.23 -11.10
N TRP A 12 3.54 -9.61 -11.04
CA TRP A 12 3.72 -8.37 -10.27
C TRP A 12 2.82 -7.26 -10.80
N ARG A 13 2.74 -7.07 -12.12
CA ARG A 13 1.82 -6.09 -12.74
C ARG A 13 0.36 -6.33 -12.35
N ALA A 14 -0.06 -7.59 -12.16
CA ALA A 14 -1.41 -7.91 -11.69
C ALA A 14 -1.62 -7.52 -10.22
N ILE A 15 -0.61 -7.77 -9.37
CA ILE A 15 -0.60 -7.34 -7.96
C ILE A 15 -0.64 -5.82 -7.87
N GLU A 16 0.15 -5.10 -8.66
CA GLU A 16 0.15 -3.63 -8.70
C GLU A 16 -1.23 -3.07 -9.04
N ARG A 17 -1.85 -3.56 -10.12
CA ARG A 17 -3.20 -3.13 -10.52
C ARG A 17 -4.23 -3.40 -9.42
N PHE A 18 -4.16 -4.58 -8.80
CA PHE A 18 -5.03 -4.92 -7.69
C PHE A 18 -4.83 -3.94 -6.52
N ALA A 19 -3.60 -3.75 -6.03
CA ALA A 19 -3.30 -2.87 -4.91
C ALA A 19 -3.72 -1.41 -5.19
N GLN A 20 -3.45 -0.89 -6.39
CA GLN A 20 -3.89 0.44 -6.82
C GLN A 20 -5.41 0.57 -6.81
N SER A 21 -6.14 -0.44 -7.31
CA SER A 21 -7.61 -0.44 -7.27
C SER A 21 -8.15 -0.43 -5.83
N GLN A 22 -7.52 -1.18 -4.92
CA GLN A 22 -7.92 -1.22 -3.52
C GLN A 22 -7.67 0.12 -2.83
N ILE A 23 -6.53 0.77 -3.10
CA ILE A 23 -6.24 2.13 -2.60
C ILE A 23 -7.31 3.12 -3.06
N ALA A 24 -7.71 3.09 -4.34
CA ALA A 24 -8.74 3.98 -4.87
C ALA A 24 -10.09 3.79 -4.14
N VAL A 25 -10.55 2.54 -3.99
CA VAL A 25 -11.79 2.20 -3.27
C VAL A 25 -11.73 2.62 -1.79
N LEU A 26 -10.59 2.41 -1.12
CA LEU A 26 -10.43 2.78 0.28
C LEU A 26 -10.39 4.30 0.46
N ARG A 27 -9.81 5.05 -0.48
CA ARG A 27 -9.82 6.52 -0.47
C ARG A 27 -11.23 7.07 -0.62
N GLU A 28 -11.99 6.58 -1.60
CA GLU A 28 -13.39 6.96 -1.79
C GLU A 28 -14.21 6.73 -0.52
N ARG A 29 -14.00 5.59 0.15
CA ARG A 29 -14.65 5.31 1.45
C ARG A 29 -14.18 6.24 2.56
N ASN A 30 -12.89 6.53 2.64
CA ASN A 30 -12.31 7.41 3.65
C ASN A 30 -12.77 8.86 3.52
N ASP A 31 -13.14 9.29 2.31
CA ASP A 31 -13.61 10.65 2.03
C ASP A 31 -15.10 10.84 2.37
N SER A 32 -15.78 9.79 2.87
CA SER A 32 -17.18 9.90 3.30
C SER A 32 -17.31 10.73 4.59
N PRO A 33 -18.17 11.76 4.60
CA PRO A 33 -18.31 12.69 5.73
C PRO A 33 -18.95 12.07 6.98
N THR A 34 -19.48 10.85 6.86
CA THR A 34 -20.15 10.11 7.94
C THR A 34 -19.24 9.16 8.70
N LEU A 35 -17.94 9.09 8.35
CA LEU A 35 -17.02 8.22 9.07
C LEU A 35 -16.61 8.80 10.43
N ASP A 36 -16.62 7.93 11.43
CA ASP A 36 -15.97 8.22 12.71
C ASP A 36 -14.42 8.13 12.61
N ALA A 37 -13.76 8.61 13.65
CA ALA A 37 -12.29 8.67 13.71
C ALA A 37 -11.63 7.29 13.72
N LEU A 38 -12.25 6.29 14.37
CA LEU A 38 -11.69 4.94 14.45
C LEU A 38 -11.72 4.26 13.09
N ARG A 39 -12.85 4.36 12.39
CA ARG A 39 -13.02 3.82 11.05
C ARG A 39 -12.13 4.53 10.04
N THR A 40 -11.94 5.84 10.19
CA THR A 40 -10.98 6.62 9.38
C THR A 40 -9.55 6.10 9.58
N ALA A 41 -9.14 5.88 10.83
CA ALA A 41 -7.83 5.33 11.15
C ALA A 41 -7.61 3.93 10.55
N GLU A 42 -8.63 3.06 10.62
CA GLU A 42 -8.60 1.73 10.02
C GLU A 42 -8.41 1.80 8.49
N LEU A 43 -9.19 2.63 7.80
CA LEU A 43 -9.08 2.77 6.34
C LEU A 43 -7.71 3.32 5.94
N ARG A 44 -7.18 4.31 6.67
CA ARG A 44 -5.83 4.85 6.43
C ARG A 44 -4.75 3.80 6.66
N GLY A 45 -4.86 2.98 7.70
CA GLY A 45 -3.93 1.87 7.93
C GLY A 45 -3.92 0.86 6.78
N ARG A 46 -5.11 0.50 6.25
CA ARG A 46 -5.22 -0.39 5.10
C ARG A 46 -4.64 0.22 3.82
N ILE A 47 -4.86 1.52 3.60
CA ILE A 47 -4.24 2.25 2.48
C ILE A 47 -2.71 2.20 2.61
N GLN A 48 -2.19 2.41 3.82
CA GLN A 48 -0.76 2.41 4.07
C GLN A 48 -0.13 1.04 3.81
N ALA A 49 -0.77 -0.06 4.22
CA ALA A 49 -0.29 -1.41 3.92
C ALA A 49 -0.18 -1.69 2.41
N PHE A 50 -1.14 -1.22 1.60
CA PHE A 50 -1.04 -1.36 0.13
C PHE A 50 0.07 -0.48 -0.47
N LYS A 51 0.33 0.70 0.10
CA LYS A 51 1.46 1.54 -0.32
C LYS A 51 2.80 0.87 -0.02
N GLU A 52 2.94 0.27 1.15
CA GLU A 52 4.14 -0.49 1.55
C GLU A 52 4.38 -1.68 0.62
N LEU A 53 3.33 -2.41 0.24
CA LEU A 53 3.41 -3.46 -0.77
C LEU A 53 3.97 -2.94 -2.10
N LEU A 54 3.44 -1.80 -2.59
CA LEU A 54 3.91 -1.19 -3.83
C LEU A 54 5.34 -0.63 -3.72
N ALA A 55 5.74 -0.21 -2.52
CA ALA A 55 7.09 0.29 -2.25
C ALA A 55 8.18 -0.79 -2.30
N LEU A 56 7.81 -2.07 -2.40
CA LEU A 56 8.78 -3.15 -2.62
C LEU A 56 9.52 -3.03 -3.96
N ASP A 57 8.85 -2.56 -5.02
CA ASP A 57 9.46 -2.26 -6.34
C ASP A 57 10.14 -0.89 -6.35
N LYS A 58 9.52 0.09 -5.68
CA LYS A 58 9.97 1.48 -5.65
C LYS A 58 9.99 1.97 -4.21
N PRO A 59 11.07 1.71 -3.46
CA PRO A 59 11.17 2.20 -2.10
C PRO A 59 11.05 3.72 -2.13
N ASP A 60 9.98 4.23 -1.49
CA ASP A 60 9.80 5.66 -1.31
C ASP A 60 10.94 6.15 -0.41
N PRO A 61 11.74 7.15 -0.81
CA PRO A 61 12.83 7.67 0.02
C PRO A 61 12.35 8.18 1.39
N ALA A 62 11.05 8.43 1.57
CA ALA A 62 10.46 8.84 2.85
C ALA A 62 10.16 7.69 3.82
N ILE A 63 10.15 6.42 3.36
CA ILE A 63 10.02 5.25 4.23
C ILE A 63 11.44 4.79 4.58
N THR A 64 12.12 5.54 5.43
CA THR A 64 13.26 4.97 6.17
C THR A 64 12.67 4.07 7.24
N PRO A 65 12.89 2.73 7.22
CA PRO A 65 12.59 1.92 8.38
C PRO A 65 13.42 2.48 9.53
N ASP A 66 12.76 2.89 10.61
CA ASP A 66 13.40 3.19 11.88
C ASP A 66 14.15 1.92 12.33
N VAL A 67 15.44 1.85 11.98
CA VAL A 67 16.36 0.87 12.50
C VAL A 67 16.72 1.30 13.90
N GLY A 68 15.83 0.99 14.84
CA GLY A 68 16.08 1.09 16.27
C GLY A 68 17.34 0.30 16.61
N TYR A 69 18.33 1.01 17.16
CA TYR A 69 19.58 0.48 17.72
C TYR A 69 19.45 0.28 19.23
#